data_AF-A0A536P5P4-F1
#
_entry.id   AF-A0A536P5P4-F1
#
_cell.length_a   1.000
_cell.length_b   1.000
_cell.length_c   1.000
_cell.angle_alpha   90.00
_cell.angle_beta   90.00
_cell.angle_gamma   90.00
#
_symmetry.space_group_name_H-M   'P 1'
#
loop_
_entity.id
_entity.type
_entity.pdbx_description
1 polymer ?
#
loop_
_entity_poly.entity_id
_entity_poly.type
_entity_poly.pdbx_seq_one_letter_code
_entity_poly.pdbx_strand_id
1 'polypeptide(L)'
;QAALRLGSSTVIPDARLVYRTAGYELTAFIEIDLGTEGTRFFARKVERYLDLYVSGDWRSYLSVWPLVLTVTPQQSRARALRLATESVLEAHGYGEAGPIQFDFAAVGDVTGSNGRLGSVWQVAGRSGVHPPDDPAGEEPLPDSAARQAEGSK
;
A
#
# COMPACT_ATOMS: atom_id res chain seq x y z
N GLN A 1 -10.40 -4.22 -6.35
CA GLN A 1 -9.78 -3.07 -5.64
C GLN A 1 -10.86 -2.00 -5.50
N ALA A 2 -11.27 -1.67 -4.27
CA ALA A 2 -12.29 -0.63 -4.05
C ALA A 2 -11.57 0.71 -3.84
N ALA A 3 -11.55 1.54 -4.88
CA ALA A 3 -11.04 2.90 -4.81
C ALA A 3 -11.93 3.75 -3.89
N LEU A 4 -11.37 4.25 -2.78
CA LEU A 4 -12.05 5.22 -1.92
C LEU A 4 -11.74 6.63 -2.42
N ARG A 5 -12.73 7.33 -2.96
CA ARG A 5 -12.61 8.77 -3.27
C ARG A 5 -12.90 9.57 -2.01
N LEU A 6 -11.96 10.43 -1.62
CA LEU A 6 -12.06 11.26 -0.42
C LEU A 6 -12.16 12.73 -0.82
N GLY A 7 -13.21 13.42 -0.36
CA GLY A 7 -13.40 14.85 -0.64
C GLY A 7 -13.59 15.19 -2.12
N SER A 8 -13.48 16.48 -2.45
CA SER A 8 -13.51 16.99 -3.85
C SER A 8 -12.13 16.94 -4.53
N SER A 9 -11.05 16.85 -3.74
CA SER A 9 -9.68 16.61 -4.19
C SER A 9 -9.43 15.11 -4.27
N THR A 10 -9.41 14.58 -5.50
CA THR A 10 -9.35 13.14 -5.80
C THR A 10 -8.04 12.47 -5.36
N VAL A 11 -7.85 12.28 -4.06
CA VAL A 11 -6.89 11.32 -3.53
C VAL A 11 -7.58 9.96 -3.54
N ILE A 12 -6.98 9.02 -4.25
CA ILE A 12 -7.43 7.63 -4.33
C ILE A 12 -6.20 6.78 -4.03
N PRO A 13 -6.11 6.19 -2.83
CA PRO A 13 -5.04 5.25 -2.53
C PRO A 13 -5.27 3.94 -3.28
N ASP A 14 -4.20 3.21 -3.57
CA ASP A 14 -4.29 1.88 -4.20
C ASP A 14 -4.99 0.88 -3.28
N ALA A 15 -4.73 0.97 -1.97
CA ALA A 15 -5.47 0.20 -0.98
C ALA A 15 -5.61 0.94 0.35
N ARG A 16 -6.55 0.48 1.17
CA ARG A 16 -6.73 0.91 2.55
C ARG A 16 -6.69 -0.30 3.47
N LEU A 17 -5.86 -0.23 4.50
CA LEU A 17 -5.76 -1.21 5.57
C LEU A 17 -6.31 -0.62 6.86
N VAL A 18 -7.13 -1.40 7.56
CA VAL A 18 -7.60 -1.06 8.92
C VAL A 18 -7.38 -2.27 9.81
N TYR A 19 -6.53 -2.13 10.83
CA TYR A 19 -6.45 -3.07 11.94
C TYR A 19 -7.04 -2.43 13.18
N ARG A 20 -8.09 -3.04 13.72
CA ARG A 20 -8.73 -2.61 14.95
C ARG A 20 -8.72 -3.74 15.97
N THR A 21 -8.19 -3.45 17.14
CA THR A 21 -8.28 -4.27 18.35
C THR A 21 -8.99 -3.47 19.45
N ALA A 22 -9.21 -4.05 20.62
CA ALA A 22 -9.85 -3.35 21.74
C ALA A 22 -9.08 -2.10 22.21
N GLY A 23 -7.75 -2.05 22.00
CA GLY A 23 -6.91 -0.94 22.46
C GLY A 23 -6.13 -0.21 21.36
N TYR A 24 -6.29 -0.60 20.10
CA TYR A 24 -5.48 -0.06 19.01
C TYR A 24 -6.24 0.00 17.69
N GLU A 25 -6.14 1.13 17.00
CA GLU A 25 -6.61 1.30 15.62
C GLU A 25 -5.43 1.79 14.77
N LEU A 26 -5.04 0.98 13.79
CA LEU A 26 -4.13 1.36 12.72
C LEU A 26 -4.93 1.51 11.44
N THR A 27 -4.96 2.72 10.90
CA THR A 27 -5.45 2.97 9.54
C THR A 27 -4.29 3.38 8.66
N ALA A 28 -4.13 2.71 7.52
CA ALA A 28 -3.10 3.03 6.54
C ALA A 28 -3.71 3.14 5.13
N PHE A 29 -3.25 4.13 4.39
CA PHE A 29 -3.34 4.16 2.94
C PHE A 29 -2.08 3.56 2.34
N ILE A 30 -2.26 2.66 1.38
CA ILE A 30 -1.18 1.98 0.69
C ILE A 30 -1.08 2.54 -0.72
N GLU A 31 0.13 2.93 -1.09
CA GLU A 31 0.52 3.35 -2.43
C GLU A 31 1.54 2.33 -2.96
N ILE A 32 1.29 1.77 -4.14
CA ILE A 32 2.21 0.85 -4.81
C ILE A 32 2.90 1.61 -5.93
N ASP A 33 4.18 1.95 -5.73
CA ASP A 33 5.01 2.53 -6.77
C ASP A 33 5.58 1.39 -7.63
N LEU A 34 5.20 1.35 -8.92
CA LEU A 34 5.76 0.40 -9.89
C LEU A 34 7.05 0.91 -10.56
N GLY A 35 7.59 2.05 -10.09
CA GLY A 35 8.78 2.70 -10.67
C GLY A 35 8.53 3.44 -12.00
N THR A 36 7.29 3.47 -12.49
CA THR A 36 6.91 4.10 -13.76
C THR A 36 6.62 5.59 -13.62
N GLU A 37 6.28 6.06 -12.42
CA GLU A 37 5.99 7.46 -12.14
C GLU A 37 7.28 8.25 -11.90
N GLY A 38 7.38 9.48 -12.43
CA GLY A 38 8.50 10.37 -12.10
C GLY A 38 8.37 10.96 -10.70
N THR A 39 9.48 11.21 -10.00
CA THR A 39 9.48 11.79 -8.64
C THR A 39 8.69 13.09 -8.52
N ARG A 40 8.63 13.91 -9.57
CA ARG A 40 7.81 15.14 -9.61
C ARG A 40 6.31 14.86 -9.56
N PHE A 41 5.85 13.79 -10.19
CA PHE A 41 4.44 13.39 -10.14
C PHE A 41 4.09 12.84 -8.76
N PHE A 42 5.00 12.08 -8.16
CA PHE A 42 4.88 11.60 -6.79
C PHE A 42 4.81 12.76 -5.79
N ALA A 43 5.68 13.77 -5.92
CA ALA A 43 5.63 14.97 -5.08
C ALA A 43 4.25 15.67 -5.13
N ARG A 44 3.65 15.80 -6.33
CA ARG A 44 2.27 16.31 -6.46
C ARG A 44 1.23 15.41 -5.79
N LYS A 45 1.48 14.11 -5.68
CA LYS A 45 0.62 13.18 -4.93
C LYS A 45 0.70 13.49 -3.44
N VAL A 46 1.90 13.72 -2.91
CA VAL A 46 2.11 14.17 -1.52
C VAL A 46 1.38 15.49 -1.26
N GLU A 47 1.51 16.48 -2.14
CA GLU A 47 0.79 17.77 -2.04
C GLU A 47 -0.72 17.56 -1.91
N ARG A 48 -1.32 16.67 -2.72
CA ARG A 48 -2.76 16.35 -2.62
C ARG A 48 -3.16 15.72 -1.29
N TYR A 49 -2.30 14.88 -0.70
CA TYR A 49 -2.55 14.34 0.64
C TYR A 49 -2.51 15.44 1.70
N LEU A 50 -1.56 16.38 1.61
CA LEU A 50 -1.49 17.54 2.50
C LEU A 50 -2.73 18.43 2.36
N ASP A 51 -3.13 18.74 1.12
CA ASP A 51 -4.32 19.55 0.83
C ASP A 51 -5.58 18.91 1.42
N LEU A 52 -5.76 17.60 1.24
CA LEU A 52 -6.88 16.85 1.81
C LEU A 52 -6.86 16.91 3.35
N TYR A 53 -5.70 16.74 3.98
CA TYR A 53 -5.58 16.81 5.43
C TYR A 53 -5.96 18.19 5.97
N VAL A 54 -5.43 19.24 5.34
CA VAL A 54 -5.62 20.65 5.72
C VAL A 54 -7.07 21.09 5.50
N SER A 55 -7.70 20.71 4.38
CA SER A 55 -9.11 21.03 4.14
C SER A 55 -10.02 20.39 5.18
N GLY A 56 -9.62 19.23 5.70
CA GLY A 56 -10.36 18.49 6.70
C GLY A 56 -11.54 17.70 6.13
N ASP A 57 -11.73 17.69 4.81
CA ASP A 57 -12.83 16.96 4.15
C ASP A 57 -12.83 15.47 4.48
N TRP A 58 -11.65 14.91 4.77
CA TRP A 58 -11.47 13.52 5.19
C TRP A 58 -12.27 13.14 6.44
N ARG A 59 -12.58 14.10 7.33
CA ARG A 59 -13.27 13.85 8.61
C ARG A 59 -14.70 13.33 8.41
N SER A 60 -15.30 13.60 7.25
CA SER A 60 -16.61 13.06 6.87
C SER A 60 -16.55 11.58 6.45
N TYR A 61 -15.35 11.04 6.20
CA TYR A 61 -15.14 9.69 5.63
C TYR A 61 -14.30 8.79 6.53
N LEU A 62 -13.45 9.35 7.39
CA LEU A 62 -12.51 8.62 8.23
C LEU A 62 -12.60 9.12 9.68
N SER A 63 -12.52 8.19 10.63
CA SER A 63 -12.46 8.45 12.07
C SER A 63 -11.12 9.04 12.51
N VAL A 64 -10.05 8.67 11.82
CA VAL A 64 -8.67 9.09 12.10
C VAL A 64 -7.93 9.28 10.78
N TRP A 65 -6.98 10.22 10.75
CA TRP A 65 -6.12 10.40 9.59
C TRP A 65 -5.22 9.17 9.41
N PRO A 66 -5.20 8.52 8.23
CA PRO A 66 -4.35 7.36 7.99
C PRO A 66 -2.89 7.75 7.81
N LEU A 67 -1.97 6.88 8.23
CA LEU A 67 -0.61 6.95 7.68
C LEU A 67 -0.64 6.63 6.18
N VAL A 68 0.29 7.18 5.41
CA VAL A 68 0.45 6.87 3.98
C VAL A 68 1.71 6.02 3.82
N LEU A 69 1.55 4.73 3.52
CA LEU A 69 2.65 3.79 3.30
C LEU A 69 2.86 3.58 1.80
N THR A 70 4.02 4.01 1.31
CA THR A 70 4.45 3.77 -0.07
C THR A 70 5.35 2.55 -0.14
N VAL A 71 4.94 1.52 -0.88
CA VAL A 71 5.74 0.33 -1.17
C VAL A 71 6.33 0.49 -2.57
N THR A 72 7.64 0.32 -2.67
CA THR A 72 8.39 0.48 -3.92
C THR A 72 9.09 -0.81 -4.33
N PRO A 73 9.57 -0.95 -5.57
CA PRO A 73 10.19 -2.19 -6.02
C PRO A 73 11.59 -2.40 -5.43
N GLN A 74 12.31 -1.33 -5.10
CA GLN A 74 13.66 -1.37 -4.53
C GLN A 74 13.91 -0.26 -3.51
N GLN A 75 14.86 -0.49 -2.60
CA GLN A 75 15.22 0.48 -1.56
C GLN A 75 15.73 1.82 -2.07
N SER A 76 16.44 1.84 -3.19
CA SER A 76 16.89 3.09 -3.82
C SER A 76 15.70 3.97 -4.22
N ARG A 77 14.61 3.36 -4.68
CA ARG A 77 13.37 4.04 -5.05
C ARG A 77 12.62 4.54 -3.81
N ALA A 78 12.47 3.71 -2.76
CA ALA A 78 11.93 4.14 -1.47
C ALA A 78 12.66 5.38 -0.93
N ARG A 79 14.00 5.37 -0.96
CA ARG A 79 14.80 6.52 -0.53
C ARG A 79 14.56 7.76 -1.38
N ALA A 80 14.48 7.62 -2.70
CA ALA A 80 14.24 8.76 -3.60
C ALA A 80 12.85 9.40 -3.35
N LEU A 81 11.81 8.60 -3.15
CA LEU A 81 10.47 9.09 -2.87
C LEU A 81 10.37 9.70 -1.46
N ARG A 82 11.07 9.13 -0.47
CA ARG A 82 11.20 9.72 0.87
C ARG A 82 11.80 11.12 0.80
N LEU A 83 12.94 11.28 0.13
CA LEU A 83 13.62 12.59 0.00
C LEU A 83 12.73 13.62 -0.71
N ALA A 84 12.00 13.20 -1.75
CA ALA A 84 11.07 14.09 -2.43
C ALA A 84 9.90 14.52 -1.54
N THR A 85 9.40 13.61 -0.70
CA THR A 85 8.35 13.89 0.29
C THR A 85 8.85 14.87 1.34
N GLU A 86 10.08 14.68 1.83
CA GLU A 86 10.73 15.60 2.77
C GLU A 86 10.84 17.02 2.21
N SER A 87 11.24 17.16 0.93
CA SER A 87 11.26 18.47 0.28
C SER A 87 9.88 19.12 0.18
N VAL A 88 8.82 18.35 -0.05
CA VAL A 88 7.45 18.88 -0.06
C VAL A 88 7.03 19.28 1.35
N LEU A 89 7.29 18.45 2.36
CA LEU A 89 6.96 18.75 3.75
C LEU A 89 7.65 20.04 4.23
N GLU A 90 8.95 20.18 3.96
CA GLU A 90 9.74 21.37 4.27
C GLU A 90 9.16 22.63 3.59
N ALA A 91 8.81 22.54 2.30
CA ALA A 91 8.19 23.64 1.56
C ALA A 91 6.83 24.08 2.15
N HIS A 92 6.11 23.17 2.80
CA HIS A 92 4.85 23.44 3.49
C HIS A 92 5.02 23.79 4.98
N GLY A 93 6.26 23.93 5.47
CA GLY A 93 6.56 24.30 6.85
C GLY A 93 6.40 23.15 7.86
N TYR A 94 6.35 21.90 7.40
CA TYR A 94 6.34 20.72 8.24
C TYR A 94 7.78 20.22 8.48
N GLY A 95 8.18 20.10 9.75
CA GLY A 95 9.47 19.52 10.15
C GLY A 95 9.48 17.98 10.18
N GLU A 96 10.49 17.38 10.83
CA GLU A 96 10.72 15.92 10.86
C GLU A 96 9.55 15.08 11.42
N ALA A 97 8.62 15.69 12.14
CA ALA A 97 7.39 15.06 12.63
C ALA A 97 6.18 15.93 12.30
N GLY A 98 5.83 16.00 11.01
CA GLY A 98 4.59 16.62 10.56
C GLY A 98 3.34 15.91 11.11
N PRO A 99 2.15 16.55 11.04
CA PRO A 99 0.89 15.95 11.50
C PRO A 99 0.41 14.77 10.64
N ILE A 100 1.07 14.54 9.49
CA ILE A 100 0.82 13.42 8.59
C ILE A 100 2.07 12.57 8.52
N GLN A 101 1.88 11.26 8.70
CA GLN A 101 2.95 10.29 8.59
C GLN A 101 3.01 9.70 7.17
N PHE A 102 4.18 9.78 6.55
CA PHE A 102 4.51 9.12 5.28
C PHE A 102 5.63 8.10 5.53
N ASP A 103 5.31 6.83 5.33
CA ASP A 103 6.27 5.73 5.48
C ASP A 103 6.65 5.17 4.10
N PHE A 104 7.88 4.69 3.98
CA PHE A 104 8.42 4.13 2.74
C PHE A 104 9.06 2.78 3.03
N ALA A 105 8.79 1.79 2.18
CA ALA A 105 9.41 0.48 2.23
C ALA A 105 9.70 -0.04 0.82
N ALA A 106 10.71 -0.88 0.66
CA ALA A 106 10.80 -1.73 -0.51
C ALA A 106 9.93 -2.97 -0.32
N VAL A 107 9.47 -3.58 -1.42
CA VAL A 107 8.68 -4.81 -1.38
C VAL A 107 9.37 -5.91 -0.57
N GLY A 108 10.70 -6.02 -0.67
CA GLY A 108 11.49 -6.99 0.09
C GLY A 108 11.47 -6.77 1.61
N ASP A 109 11.28 -5.53 2.10
CA ASP A 109 11.14 -5.28 3.54
C ASP A 109 9.75 -5.66 4.04
N VAL A 110 8.74 -5.52 3.18
CA VAL A 110 7.35 -5.83 3.51
C VAL A 110 7.10 -7.34 3.50
N THR A 111 7.72 -8.07 2.56
CA THR A 111 7.58 -9.53 2.41
C THR A 111 8.65 -10.34 3.13
N GLY A 112 9.72 -9.69 3.62
CA GLY A 112 10.78 -10.34 4.37
C GLY A 112 10.31 -10.99 5.68
N SER A 113 11.20 -11.74 6.34
CA SER A 113 10.88 -12.51 7.55
C SER A 113 10.34 -11.68 8.71
N ASN A 114 10.73 -10.39 8.80
CA ASN A 114 10.23 -9.43 9.79
C ASN A 114 9.20 -8.44 9.21
N GLY A 115 8.81 -8.63 7.95
CA GLY A 115 7.88 -7.77 7.23
C GLY A 115 6.43 -8.04 7.61
N ARG A 116 5.54 -7.07 7.33
CA ARG A 116 4.11 -7.18 7.64
C ARG A 116 3.37 -8.24 6.83
N LEU A 117 3.94 -8.67 5.70
CA LEU A 117 3.49 -9.81 4.90
C LEU A 117 4.41 -11.02 5.06
N GLY A 118 5.27 -11.02 6.09
CA GLY A 118 6.14 -12.13 6.43
C GLY A 118 5.39 -13.32 7.02
N SER A 119 6.15 -14.32 7.45
CA SER A 119 5.61 -15.58 7.98
C SER A 119 5.05 -15.42 9.40
N VAL A 120 3.85 -14.87 9.51
CA VAL A 120 3.13 -14.68 10.78
C VAL A 120 1.75 -15.36 10.80
N TRP A 121 1.34 -15.95 9.69
CA TRP A 121 -0.01 -16.46 9.49
C TRP A 121 -0.07 -17.96 9.78
N GLN A 122 -1.02 -18.38 10.61
CA GLN A 122 -1.33 -19.80 10.78
C GLN A 122 -2.31 -20.22 9.69
N VAL A 123 -1.87 -21.10 8.80
CA VAL A 123 -2.66 -21.57 7.67
C VAL A 123 -3.30 -22.91 8.03
N ALA A 124 -4.61 -23.01 7.86
CA ALA A 124 -5.35 -24.24 8.14
C ALA A 124 -4.74 -25.44 7.39
N GLY A 125 -4.49 -26.54 8.11
CA GLY A 125 -3.89 -27.75 7.54
C GLY A 125 -2.37 -27.70 7.36
N ARG A 126 -1.69 -26.60 7.74
CA ARG A 126 -0.21 -26.49 7.72
C ARG A 126 0.30 -26.25 9.14
N SER A 127 1.43 -26.85 9.50
CA SER A 127 2.12 -26.55 10.75
C SER A 127 2.98 -25.29 10.61
N GLY A 128 3.17 -24.54 11.70
CA GLY A 128 3.99 -23.33 11.72
C GLY A 128 3.30 -22.08 11.18
N VAL A 129 4.09 -21.03 10.96
CA VAL A 129 3.65 -19.74 10.42
C VAL A 129 4.13 -19.58 8.98
N HIS A 130 3.30 -18.96 8.15
CA HIS A 130 3.45 -18.85 6.70
C HIS A 130 3.18 -17.40 6.27
N PRO A 131 3.69 -16.94 5.12
CA PRO A 131 3.24 -15.67 4.53
C PRO A 131 1.77 -15.80 4.07
N PRO A 132 1.04 -14.68 3.88
CA PRO A 132 -0.38 -14.71 3.54
C PRO A 132 -0.64 -15.20 2.11
N ASP A 133 0.32 -15.01 1.21
CA ASP A 133 0.38 -15.60 -0.12
C ASP A 133 1.69 -16.41 -0.22
N ASP A 134 1.60 -17.71 0.01
CA ASP A 134 2.69 -18.65 -0.30
C ASP A 134 2.45 -19.22 -1.71
N PRO A 135 3.16 -18.73 -2.75
CA PRO A 135 2.98 -19.21 -4.12
C PRO A 135 3.46 -20.66 -4.32
N ALA A 136 4.02 -21.31 -3.30
CA ALA A 136 4.39 -22.73 -3.37
C ALA A 136 3.18 -23.68 -3.57
N GLY A 137 1.96 -23.15 -3.65
CA GLY A 137 0.73 -23.90 -3.92
C GLY A 137 0.02 -23.56 -5.23
N GLU A 138 0.58 -22.77 -6.16
CA GLU A 138 0.02 -22.70 -7.53
C GLU A 138 0.23 -24.06 -8.21
N GLU A 139 -0.73 -24.98 -8.04
CA GLU A 139 -0.93 -26.04 -9.03
C GLU A 139 -1.10 -25.35 -10.38
N PRO A 140 -0.32 -25.74 -11.42
CA PRO A 140 -0.51 -25.18 -12.75
C PRO A 140 -1.95 -25.41 -13.15
N LEU A 141 -2.67 -24.32 -13.48
CA LEU A 141 -4.03 -24.37 -13.99
C LEU A 141 -4.10 -25.45 -15.07
N PRO A 142 -5.04 -26.41 -14.99
CA PRO A 142 -5.17 -27.44 -16.01
C PRO A 142 -5.43 -26.75 -17.35
N ASP A 143 -4.52 -27.00 -18.29
CA ASP A 143 -4.52 -26.44 -19.62
C ASP A 143 -5.91 -26.61 -20.25
N SER A 144 -6.67 -25.52 -20.36
CA SER A 144 -8.05 -25.53 -20.85
C SER A 144 -8.15 -25.80 -22.36
N ALA A 145 -7.05 -26.20 -23.01
CA ALA A 145 -6.99 -26.52 -24.44
C ALA A 145 -7.24 -28.00 -24.78
N ALA A 146 -7.49 -28.89 -23.81
CA ALA A 146 -7.66 -30.33 -24.09
C ALA A 146 -9.12 -30.84 -24.16
N ARG A 147 -10.13 -29.97 -24.28
CA ARG A 147 -11.54 -30.38 -24.44
C ARG A 147 -12.24 -29.72 -25.64
N GLN A 148 -11.62 -29.78 -26.82
CA GLN A 148 -12.34 -29.65 -28.10
C GLN A 148 -11.69 -30.54 -29.17
N ALA A 149 -11.63 -31.85 -28.94
CA ALA A 149 -11.30 -32.82 -29.99
C ALA A 149 -11.85 -34.20 -29.66
N GLU A 150 -13.14 -34.33 -29.38
CA GLU A 150 -13.84 -35.62 -29.44
C GLU A 150 -15.35 -35.38 -29.43
N GLY A 151 -15.97 -35.41 -30.60
CA GLY A 151 -17.43 -35.34 -30.70
C GLY A 151 -18.01 -34.69 -31.95
N SER A 152 -17.61 -35.14 -33.14
CA SER A 152 -18.53 -35.13 -34.29
C SER A 152 -18.09 -36.22 -35.28
N LYS A 153 -18.71 -37.39 -35.15
CA LYS A 153 -19.00 -38.27 -36.28
C LYS A 153 -20.42 -37.98 -36.73
#